data_AF-A0A951D5T7-F1
#
_entry.id   AF-A0A951D5T7-F1
#
_cell.length_a   1.000
_cell.length_b   1.000
_cell.length_c   1.000
_cell.angle_alpha   90.00
_cell.angle_beta   90.00
_cell.angle_gamma   90.00
#
_symmetry.space_group_name_H-M   'P 1'
#
loop_
_entity.id
_entity.type
_entity.pdbx_description
1 polymer ?
#
loop_
_entity_poly.entity_id
_entity_poly.type
_entity_poly.pdbx_seq_one_letter_code
_entity_poly.pdbx_strand_id
1 'polypeptide(L)'
;MAMVTVTEWLGRPKRVSRRAIVLVAVSAAAAALIAYLVVEVPVAAPAPGGHLLLFCPLAPLPLPRGQISRHWPVALTGALVVLTVDALAVWIALRRRRAPLRPRPAPAPAESPLRLERVPLRAVGIAAAASLTLLVAGLSQGYAMWIPVGFALLPWIPLVTLEASWKYNHYGFWAIFGVAVLLQIGHMGEHTVQVTQLLLYNGQLAQSHGVFGQLDFETIHFIWDSAVWVLLCVVLMRFGRGNRWLWVAFAAASLHEVEHLYLFWIYTADPWFYAHGGLEGIMGNGGLIGSPLARPYLHFAYNFMVVVPMVCAFLDQTRLVYDRRQAALPTALERPATAGSPPRTPIGMAPSAIQR
;
A
#
# COMPACT_ATOMS: atom_id res chain seq x y z
N MET A 1 3.63 43.65 39.49
CA MET A 1 2.60 42.71 38.99
C MET A 1 2.27 43.12 37.57
N ALA A 2 2.80 42.42 36.58
CA ALA A 2 2.50 42.68 35.17
C ALA A 2 1.19 41.97 34.80
N MET A 3 0.21 42.72 34.31
CA MET A 3 -1.01 42.18 33.71
C MET A 3 -0.64 41.43 32.43
N VAL A 4 -0.56 40.10 32.50
CA VAL A 4 -0.56 39.23 31.31
C VAL A 4 -1.95 39.33 30.70
N THR A 5 -2.05 39.96 29.54
CA THR A 5 -3.29 40.12 28.81
C THR A 5 -3.83 38.76 28.37
N VAL A 6 -5.09 38.47 28.71
CA VAL A 6 -5.85 37.23 28.41
C VAL A 6 -5.79 36.84 26.91
N THR A 7 -5.43 37.76 26.03
CA THR A 7 -5.21 37.54 24.60
C THR A 7 -4.02 36.64 24.26
N GLU A 8 -3.00 36.50 25.11
CA GLU A 8 -1.91 35.52 24.87
C GLU A 8 -2.32 34.07 25.14
N TRP A 9 -3.40 33.85 25.91
CA TRP A 9 -3.89 32.50 26.25
C TRP A 9 -4.78 31.90 25.15
N LEU A 10 -5.35 32.74 24.28
CA LEU A 10 -6.05 32.31 23.07
C LEU A 10 -5.01 31.99 21.99
N GLY A 11 -4.31 30.87 22.20
CA GLY A 11 -3.27 30.38 21.31
C GLY A 11 -3.70 30.44 19.85
N ARG A 12 -2.78 30.92 18.99
CA ARG A 12 -3.03 31.07 17.54
C ARG A 12 -3.75 29.84 17.00
N PRO A 13 -4.85 30.01 16.22
CA PRO A 13 -5.59 28.88 15.68
C PRO A 13 -4.63 27.97 14.93
N LYS A 14 -4.54 26.70 15.36
CA LYS A 14 -3.70 25.70 14.71
C LYS A 14 -4.20 25.55 13.28
N ARG A 15 -3.43 26.03 12.31
CA ARG A 15 -3.76 25.88 10.90
C ARG A 15 -3.88 24.39 10.59
N VAL A 16 -5.06 23.95 10.15
CA VAL A 16 -5.28 22.60 9.66
C VAL A 16 -4.33 22.36 8.49
N SER A 17 -3.55 21.28 8.54
CA SER A 17 -2.61 20.98 7.47
C SER A 17 -3.36 20.62 6.18
N ARG A 18 -2.86 21.06 5.02
CA ARG A 18 -3.43 20.67 3.70
C ARG A 18 -3.57 19.16 3.54
N ARG A 19 -2.63 18.40 4.11
CA ARG A 19 -2.67 16.93 4.15
C ARG A 19 -3.90 16.39 4.88
N ALA A 20 -4.22 16.95 6.04
CA ALA A 20 -5.41 16.54 6.79
C ALA A 20 -6.69 16.81 5.99
N ILE A 21 -6.77 17.95 5.30
CA ILE A 21 -7.90 18.27 4.43
C ILE A 21 -8.05 17.24 3.31
N VAL A 22 -6.95 16.93 2.60
CA VAL A 22 -6.97 15.93 1.52
C VAL A 22 -7.37 14.55 2.05
N LEU A 23 -6.82 14.12 3.18
CA LEU A 23 -7.16 12.82 3.77
C LEU A 23 -8.63 12.75 4.17
N VAL A 24 -9.15 13.79 4.83
CA VAL A 24 -10.58 13.86 5.18
C VAL A 24 -11.44 13.82 3.93
N ALA A 25 -11.09 14.57 2.87
CA ALA A 25 -11.84 14.57 1.62
C ALA A 25 -11.84 13.20 0.93
N VAL A 26 -10.67 12.55 0.84
CA VAL A 26 -10.53 11.23 0.22
C VAL A 26 -11.25 10.16 1.03
N SER A 27 -11.15 10.18 2.36
CA SER A 27 -11.89 9.25 3.23
C SER A 27 -13.39 9.48 3.18
N ALA A 28 -13.85 10.73 3.14
CA ALA A 28 -15.27 11.06 3.00
C ALA A 28 -15.82 10.60 1.64
N ALA A 29 -15.06 10.81 0.55
CA ALA A 29 -15.44 10.34 -0.77
C ALA A 29 -15.55 8.80 -0.83
N ALA A 30 -14.58 8.08 -0.24
CA ALA A 30 -14.62 6.62 -0.16
C ALA A 30 -15.82 6.13 0.67
N ALA A 31 -16.07 6.75 1.82
CA ALA A 31 -17.22 6.40 2.66
C ALA A 31 -18.55 6.66 1.96
N ALA A 32 -18.68 7.80 1.27
CA ALA A 32 -19.87 8.13 0.48
C ALA A 32 -20.08 7.15 -0.68
N LEU A 33 -19.00 6.77 -1.38
CA LEU A 33 -19.06 5.75 -2.43
C LEU A 33 -19.52 4.40 -1.87
N ILE A 34 -18.96 3.95 -0.74
CA ILE A 34 -19.36 2.70 -0.09
C ILE A 34 -20.82 2.75 0.35
N ALA A 35 -21.27 3.87 0.94
CA ALA A 35 -22.66 4.03 1.34
C ALA A 35 -23.61 3.96 0.13
N TYR A 36 -23.25 4.62 -0.98
CA TYR A 36 -23.99 4.53 -2.24
C TYR A 36 -24.03 3.09 -2.77
N LEU A 37 -22.89 2.39 -2.80
CA LEU A 37 -22.81 1.00 -3.26
C LEU A 37 -23.72 0.07 -2.47
N VAL A 38 -23.74 0.21 -1.14
CA VAL A 38 -24.59 -0.60 -0.25
C VAL A 38 -26.07 -0.38 -0.51
N VAL A 39 -26.49 0.87 -0.77
CA VAL A 39 -27.90 1.24 -0.88
C VAL A 39 -28.43 1.03 -2.29
N GLU A 40 -27.65 1.39 -3.31
CA GLU A 40 -28.12 1.53 -4.69
C GLU A 40 -27.63 0.40 -5.61
N VAL A 41 -26.58 -0.34 -5.22
CA VAL A 41 -25.98 -1.38 -6.07
C VAL A 41 -25.88 -2.70 -5.29
N PRO A 42 -26.99 -3.42 -5.09
CA PRO A 42 -26.94 -4.73 -4.46
C PRO A 42 -26.14 -5.69 -5.33
N VAL A 43 -25.23 -6.44 -4.71
CA VAL A 43 -24.41 -7.44 -5.42
C VAL A 43 -25.29 -8.63 -5.77
N ALA A 44 -25.24 -9.13 -7.00
CA ALA A 44 -25.93 -10.35 -7.41
C ALA A 44 -24.88 -11.39 -7.83
N ALA A 45 -25.02 -12.63 -7.34
CA ALA A 45 -24.22 -13.75 -7.79
C ALA A 45 -25.12 -14.77 -8.51
N PRO A 46 -24.71 -15.32 -9.66
CA PRO A 46 -25.47 -16.37 -10.32
C PRO A 46 -25.40 -17.66 -9.51
N ALA A 47 -26.56 -18.29 -9.26
CA ALA A 47 -26.60 -19.65 -8.74
C ALA A 47 -26.34 -20.68 -9.87
N PRO A 48 -25.87 -21.89 -9.54
CA PRO A 48 -25.92 -23.03 -10.45
C PRO A 48 -27.39 -23.27 -10.85
N GLY A 49 -27.70 -23.11 -12.14
CA GLY A 49 -29.07 -23.26 -12.67
C GLY A 49 -29.68 -22.00 -13.31
N GLY A 50 -28.95 -20.89 -13.43
CA GLY A 50 -29.38 -19.72 -14.20
C GLY A 50 -30.37 -18.79 -13.48
N HIS A 51 -30.66 -19.05 -12.21
CA HIS A 51 -31.38 -18.10 -11.36
C HIS A 51 -30.37 -17.13 -10.73
N LEU A 52 -30.48 -15.84 -11.09
CA LEU A 52 -29.77 -14.75 -10.41
C LEU A 52 -30.24 -14.72 -8.96
N LEU A 53 -29.37 -15.12 -8.02
CA LEU A 53 -29.56 -14.75 -6.62
C LEU A 53 -29.11 -13.29 -6.54
N LEU A 54 -30.09 -12.38 -6.65
CA LEU A 54 -29.92 -11.01 -6.17
C LEU A 54 -29.59 -11.13 -4.67
N PHE A 55 -28.33 -10.93 -4.29
CA PHE A 55 -27.99 -10.70 -2.90
C PHE A 55 -28.47 -9.27 -2.58
N CYS A 56 -29.75 -9.23 -2.19
CA CYS A 56 -30.60 -8.14 -1.68
C CYS A 56 -31.35 -7.28 -2.71
N PRO A 57 -32.65 -7.05 -2.44
CA PRO A 57 -32.95 -5.92 -1.54
C PRO A 57 -33.25 -6.28 -0.08
N LEU A 58 -33.44 -7.55 0.30
CA LEU A 58 -33.81 -7.89 1.68
C LEU A 58 -33.21 -9.22 2.15
N ALA A 59 -32.12 -9.14 2.92
CA ALA A 59 -31.39 -10.17 3.68
C ALA A 59 -30.94 -11.44 2.91
N PRO A 60 -29.62 -11.75 2.85
CA PRO A 60 -29.22 -13.14 2.56
C PRO A 60 -29.94 -14.06 3.55
N LEU A 61 -30.35 -15.25 3.09
CA LEU A 61 -30.83 -16.27 4.02
C LEU A 61 -29.71 -16.49 5.04
N PRO A 62 -29.90 -16.11 6.31
CA PRO A 62 -28.83 -16.21 7.28
C PRO A 62 -28.41 -17.67 7.35
N LEU A 63 -27.09 -17.90 7.31
CA LEU A 63 -26.52 -19.23 7.48
C LEU A 63 -27.23 -19.90 8.67
N PRO A 64 -27.71 -21.16 8.54
CA PRO A 64 -28.37 -21.85 9.63
C PRO A 64 -27.50 -21.71 10.89
N ARG A 65 -28.07 -21.30 12.02
CA ARG A 65 -27.30 -20.98 13.23
C ARG A 65 -26.31 -22.08 13.63
N GLY A 66 -26.67 -23.35 13.39
CA GLY A 66 -25.80 -24.50 13.62
C GLY A 66 -24.55 -24.56 12.74
N GLN A 67 -24.58 -24.01 11.52
CA GLN A 67 -23.41 -23.90 10.65
C GLN A 67 -22.50 -22.75 11.08
N ILE A 68 -23.05 -21.60 11.49
CA ILE A 68 -22.28 -20.47 12.03
C ILE A 68 -21.46 -20.93 13.25
N SER A 69 -22.10 -21.62 14.21
CA SER A 69 -21.43 -22.09 15.43
C SER A 69 -20.26 -23.04 15.15
N ARG A 70 -20.30 -23.82 14.07
CA ARG A 70 -19.22 -24.75 13.71
C ARG A 70 -17.97 -24.04 13.18
N HIS A 71 -18.12 -22.84 12.64
CA HIS A 71 -17.04 -22.10 11.98
C HIS A 71 -16.40 -21.01 12.85
N TRP A 72 -17.03 -20.65 13.98
CA TRP A 72 -16.45 -19.76 14.98
C TRP A 72 -15.05 -20.18 15.48
N PRO A 73 -14.77 -21.47 15.78
CA PRO A 73 -13.44 -21.89 16.18
C PRO A 73 -12.35 -21.59 15.13
N VAL A 74 -12.70 -21.64 13.84
CA VAL A 74 -11.77 -21.32 12.74
C VAL A 74 -11.44 -19.83 12.75
N ALA A 75 -12.45 -18.96 12.82
CA ALA A 75 -12.25 -17.51 12.91
C ALA A 75 -11.44 -17.12 14.15
N LEU A 76 -11.73 -17.72 15.32
CA LEU A 76 -10.96 -17.52 16.54
C LEU A 76 -9.51 -17.99 16.40
N THR A 77 -9.28 -19.13 15.71
CA THR A 77 -7.93 -19.62 15.44
C THR A 77 -7.15 -18.66 14.54
N GLY A 78 -7.76 -18.18 13.45
CA GLY A 78 -7.17 -17.16 12.59
C GLY A 78 -6.80 -15.88 13.36
N ALA A 79 -7.71 -15.39 14.21
CA ALA A 79 -7.46 -14.24 15.08
C ALA A 79 -6.29 -14.49 16.05
N LEU A 80 -6.21 -15.66 16.68
CA LEU A 80 -5.11 -16.00 17.59
C LEU A 80 -3.76 -16.09 16.86
N VAL A 81 -3.73 -16.61 15.63
CA VAL A 81 -2.52 -16.65 14.80
C VAL A 81 -2.03 -15.22 14.54
N VAL A 82 -2.92 -14.34 14.06
CA VAL A 82 -2.58 -12.94 13.78
C VAL A 82 -2.10 -12.23 15.05
N LEU A 83 -2.85 -12.33 16.15
CA LEU A 83 -2.50 -11.70 17.42
C LEU A 83 -1.14 -12.18 17.96
N THR A 84 -0.80 -13.45 17.78
CA THR A 84 0.48 -14.01 18.22
C THR A 84 1.64 -13.42 17.43
N VAL A 85 1.53 -13.40 16.10
CA VAL A 85 2.55 -12.82 15.21
C VAL A 85 2.68 -11.32 15.43
N ASP A 86 1.55 -10.63 15.58
CA ASP A 86 1.50 -9.19 15.87
C ASP A 86 2.17 -8.86 17.20
N ALA A 87 1.85 -9.60 18.27
CA ALA A 87 2.45 -9.41 19.58
C ALA A 87 3.98 -9.55 19.51
N LEU A 88 4.47 -10.52 18.77
CA LEU A 88 5.90 -10.69 18.52
C LEU A 88 6.49 -9.50 17.74
N ALA A 89 5.85 -9.07 16.66
CA ALA A 89 6.31 -7.94 15.85
C ALA A 89 6.36 -6.63 16.64
N VAL A 90 5.30 -6.35 17.41
CA VAL A 90 5.19 -5.18 18.28
C VAL A 90 6.25 -5.25 19.38
N TRP A 91 6.43 -6.39 20.04
CA TRP A 91 7.46 -6.57 21.06
C TRP A 91 8.87 -6.29 20.51
N ILE A 92 9.21 -6.82 19.32
CA ILE A 92 10.49 -6.55 18.64
C ILE A 92 10.62 -5.05 18.33
N ALA A 93 9.57 -4.44 17.75
CA ALA A 93 9.58 -3.03 17.39
C ALA A 93 9.76 -2.11 18.62
N LEU A 94 9.10 -2.42 19.73
CA LEU A 94 9.22 -1.68 20.99
C LEU A 94 10.59 -1.87 21.64
N ARG A 95 11.17 -3.08 21.61
CA ARG A 95 12.55 -3.31 22.08
C ARG A 95 13.56 -2.50 21.27
N ARG A 96 13.44 -2.50 19.94
CA ARG A 96 14.32 -1.72 19.05
C ARG A 96 14.18 -0.22 19.25
N ARG A 97 12.99 0.28 19.62
CA ARG A 97 12.80 1.70 19.95
C ARG A 97 13.66 2.19 21.12
N ARG A 98 14.03 1.30 22.05
CA ARG A 98 14.84 1.63 23.23
C ARG A 98 16.35 1.63 22.94
N ALA A 99 16.78 1.03 21.83
CA ALA A 99 18.19 1.01 21.46
C ALA A 99 18.66 2.41 21.04
N PRO A 100 19.84 2.88 21.50
CA PRO A 100 20.41 4.14 21.05
C PRO A 100 20.65 4.12 19.54
N LEU A 101 20.38 5.24 18.88
CA LEU A 101 20.62 5.38 17.45
C LEU A 101 22.13 5.32 17.21
N ARG A 102 22.60 4.25 16.56
CA ARG A 102 23.99 4.20 16.08
C ARG A 102 24.19 5.28 15.01
N PRO A 103 25.23 6.13 15.12
CA PRO A 103 25.61 7.03 14.05
C PRO A 103 25.87 6.20 12.79
N ARG A 104 25.20 6.52 11.70
CA ARG A 104 25.45 5.91 10.40
C ARG A 104 26.25 6.92 9.57
N PRO A 105 27.29 6.50 8.83
CA PRO A 105 28.07 7.41 8.00
C PRO A 105 27.17 8.19 7.04
N ALA A 106 27.53 9.45 6.83
CA ALA A 106 26.83 10.37 5.96
C ALA A 106 26.81 9.84 4.52
N PRO A 107 25.63 9.64 3.91
CA PRO A 107 25.55 9.34 2.49
C PRO A 107 26.00 10.55 1.66
N ALA A 108 26.49 10.30 0.44
CA ALA A 108 26.75 11.36 -0.54
C ALA A 108 25.48 12.21 -0.82
N PRO A 109 25.63 13.49 -1.19
CA PRO A 109 24.51 14.33 -1.61
C PRO A 109 23.75 13.66 -2.75
N ALA A 110 22.46 13.43 -2.54
CA ALA A 110 21.57 12.88 -3.55
C ALA A 110 20.28 13.69 -3.58
N GLU A 111 19.67 13.76 -4.75
CA GLU A 111 18.35 14.36 -4.96
C GLU A 111 17.26 13.56 -4.23
N SER A 112 16.00 14.01 -4.35
CA SER A 112 14.85 13.37 -3.70
C SER A 112 14.85 11.84 -3.89
N PRO A 113 14.64 11.02 -2.82
CA PRO A 113 14.62 9.56 -2.94
C PRO A 113 13.59 9.03 -3.95
N LEU A 114 12.58 9.83 -4.29
CA LEU A 114 11.52 9.46 -5.22
C LEU A 114 11.93 9.59 -6.70
N ARG A 115 13.01 10.31 -7.01
CA ARG A 115 13.50 10.46 -8.38
C ARG A 115 13.91 9.10 -8.96
N LEU A 116 13.80 8.97 -10.28
CA LEU A 116 14.39 7.85 -11.03
C LEU A 116 15.87 8.16 -11.26
N GLU A 117 16.74 7.24 -10.85
CA GLU A 117 18.18 7.47 -10.83
C GLU A 117 18.92 6.59 -11.84
N ARG A 118 18.45 5.36 -12.06
CA ARG A 118 19.07 4.42 -13.00
C ARG A 118 18.25 4.19 -14.27
N VAL A 119 16.97 4.51 -14.24
CA VAL A 119 16.08 4.27 -15.37
C VAL A 119 15.96 5.54 -16.22
N PRO A 120 16.55 5.59 -17.43
CA PRO A 120 16.39 6.73 -18.33
C PRO A 120 14.95 6.78 -18.85
N LEU A 121 14.41 7.99 -19.05
CA LEU A 121 13.05 8.19 -19.58
C LEU A 121 12.80 7.51 -20.93
N ARG A 122 13.84 7.36 -21.76
CA ARG A 122 13.76 6.61 -23.02
C ARG A 122 13.41 5.14 -22.79
N ALA A 123 14.00 4.50 -21.77
CA ALA A 123 13.68 3.11 -21.43
C ALA A 123 12.23 2.98 -20.93
N VAL A 124 11.73 3.97 -20.18
CA VAL A 124 10.31 4.03 -19.78
C VAL A 124 9.39 4.10 -21.00
N GLY A 125 9.71 4.95 -21.98
CA GLY A 125 8.95 5.05 -23.23
C GLY A 125 8.95 3.74 -24.03
N ILE A 126 10.10 3.06 -24.12
CA ILE A 126 10.22 1.75 -24.77
C ILE A 126 9.39 0.70 -24.04
N ALA A 127 9.50 0.62 -22.71
CA ALA A 127 8.73 -0.33 -21.91
C ALA A 127 7.22 -0.10 -22.05
N ALA A 128 6.76 1.15 -22.07
CA ALA A 128 5.37 1.51 -22.29
C ALA A 128 4.88 1.10 -23.70
N ALA A 129 5.66 1.37 -24.74
CA ALA A 129 5.32 0.98 -26.10
C ALA A 129 5.25 -0.56 -26.27
N ALA A 130 6.23 -1.28 -25.70
CA ALA A 130 6.24 -2.74 -25.68
C ALA A 130 5.06 -3.32 -24.91
N SER A 131 4.75 -2.75 -23.74
CA SER A 131 3.62 -3.11 -22.88
C SER A 131 2.29 -2.98 -23.63
N LEU A 132 2.06 -1.85 -24.29
CA LEU A 132 0.86 -1.62 -25.11
C LEU A 132 0.77 -2.60 -26.28
N THR A 133 1.90 -2.84 -26.97
CA THR A 133 1.95 -3.77 -28.11
C THR A 133 1.57 -5.18 -27.68
N LEU A 134 2.15 -5.65 -26.57
CA LEU A 134 1.88 -6.98 -26.02
C LEU A 134 0.44 -7.13 -25.50
N LEU A 135 -0.09 -6.08 -24.87
CA LEU A 135 -1.49 -6.02 -24.43
C LEU A 135 -2.43 -6.17 -25.62
N VAL A 136 -2.27 -5.34 -26.66
CA VAL A 136 -3.11 -5.35 -27.87
C VAL A 136 -3.00 -6.69 -28.59
N ALA A 137 -1.78 -7.22 -28.75
CA ALA A 137 -1.57 -8.51 -29.40
C ALA A 137 -2.28 -9.64 -28.64
N GLY A 138 -2.11 -9.72 -27.31
CA GLY A 138 -2.75 -10.77 -26.53
C GLY A 138 -4.28 -10.66 -26.49
N LEU A 139 -4.83 -9.43 -26.47
CA LEU A 139 -6.26 -9.20 -26.62
C LEU A 139 -6.79 -9.63 -28.00
N SER A 140 -6.05 -9.32 -29.08
CA SER A 140 -6.45 -9.71 -30.44
C SER A 140 -6.45 -11.23 -30.67
N GLN A 141 -5.70 -11.98 -29.85
CA GLN A 141 -5.65 -13.45 -29.89
C GLN A 141 -6.75 -14.09 -29.04
N GLY A 142 -7.57 -13.30 -28.34
CA GLY A 142 -8.64 -13.81 -27.47
C GLY A 142 -8.13 -14.55 -26.22
N TYR A 143 -6.91 -14.27 -25.77
CA TYR A 143 -6.40 -14.85 -24.52
C TYR A 143 -7.19 -14.36 -23.31
N ALA A 144 -7.24 -15.20 -22.25
CA ALA A 144 -7.80 -14.81 -20.96
C ALA A 144 -7.07 -13.57 -20.42
N MET A 145 -7.80 -12.59 -19.86
CA MET A 145 -7.30 -11.25 -19.51
C MET A 145 -6.00 -11.21 -18.68
N TRP A 146 -5.77 -12.16 -17.78
CA TRP A 146 -4.54 -12.22 -16.99
C TRP A 146 -3.27 -12.41 -17.84
N ILE A 147 -3.38 -13.06 -19.01
CA ILE A 147 -2.26 -13.32 -19.92
C ILE A 147 -1.77 -12.02 -20.58
N PRO A 148 -2.58 -11.25 -21.32
CA PRO A 148 -2.13 -10.02 -21.95
C PRO A 148 -1.74 -8.97 -20.91
N VAL A 149 -2.38 -8.93 -19.73
CA VAL A 149 -1.92 -8.06 -18.63
C VAL A 149 -0.56 -8.50 -18.11
N GLY A 150 -0.34 -9.80 -17.91
CA GLY A 150 0.97 -10.36 -17.56
C GLY A 150 2.04 -9.95 -18.57
N PHE A 151 1.77 -10.11 -19.86
CA PHE A 151 2.68 -9.66 -20.92
C PHE A 151 2.90 -8.15 -20.91
N ALA A 152 1.86 -7.35 -20.65
CA ALA A 152 1.97 -5.91 -20.51
C ALA A 152 2.88 -5.51 -19.34
N LEU A 153 2.95 -6.31 -18.27
CA LEU A 153 3.82 -6.04 -17.12
C LEU A 153 5.28 -6.47 -17.33
N LEU A 154 5.55 -7.46 -18.20
CA LEU A 154 6.91 -7.99 -18.42
C LEU A 154 7.97 -6.92 -18.73
N PRO A 155 7.74 -5.93 -19.63
CA PRO A 155 8.73 -4.89 -19.92
C PRO A 155 9.10 -4.01 -18.72
N TRP A 156 8.23 -3.93 -17.71
CA TRP A 156 8.45 -3.10 -16.52
C TRP A 156 9.33 -3.77 -15.46
N ILE A 157 9.36 -5.12 -15.42
CA ILE A 157 10.14 -5.90 -14.46
C ILE A 157 11.62 -5.48 -14.40
N PRO A 158 12.37 -5.39 -15.53
CA PRO A 158 13.77 -4.98 -15.47
C PRO A 158 13.94 -3.54 -14.98
N LEU A 159 13.06 -2.62 -15.36
CA LEU A 159 13.13 -1.21 -14.94
C LEU A 159 12.92 -1.09 -13.42
N VAL A 160 11.87 -1.72 -12.90
CA VAL A 160 11.58 -1.74 -11.46
C VAL A 160 12.72 -2.41 -10.70
N THR A 161 13.26 -3.52 -11.20
CA THR A 161 14.36 -4.25 -10.54
C THR A 161 15.63 -3.41 -10.46
N LEU A 162 16.02 -2.76 -11.57
CA LEU A 162 17.20 -1.89 -11.61
C LEU A 162 17.07 -0.70 -10.64
N GLU A 163 15.91 -0.03 -10.68
CA GLU A 163 15.65 1.13 -9.84
C GLU A 163 15.56 0.73 -8.36
N ALA A 164 14.83 -0.34 -8.05
CA ALA A 164 14.68 -0.86 -6.69
C ALA A 164 16.01 -1.35 -6.10
N SER A 165 16.84 -2.03 -6.90
CA SER A 165 18.17 -2.49 -6.48
C SER A 165 19.09 -1.31 -6.16
N TRP A 166 19.10 -0.29 -7.03
CA TRP A 166 19.84 0.92 -6.76
C TRP A 166 19.32 1.62 -5.50
N LYS A 167 18.00 1.79 -5.36
CA LYS A 167 17.40 2.40 -4.16
C LYS A 167 17.69 1.58 -2.91
N TYR A 168 17.73 0.25 -2.99
CA TYR A 168 18.08 -0.60 -1.85
C TYR A 168 19.53 -0.40 -1.42
N ASN A 169 20.47 -0.32 -2.36
CA ASN A 169 21.88 -0.08 -2.05
C ASN A 169 22.11 1.29 -1.37
N HIS A 170 21.25 2.28 -1.66
CA HIS A 170 21.42 3.64 -1.15
C HIS A 170 20.54 3.94 0.08
N TYR A 171 19.30 3.44 0.10
CA TYR A 171 18.28 3.74 1.11
C TYR A 171 17.88 2.52 1.95
N GLY A 172 18.41 1.34 1.64
CA GLY A 172 18.14 0.09 2.35
C GLY A 172 16.67 -0.29 2.31
N PHE A 173 16.13 -0.65 3.47
CA PHE A 173 14.77 -1.16 3.64
C PHE A 173 13.66 -0.19 3.21
N TRP A 174 13.97 1.11 3.04
CA TRP A 174 13.02 2.07 2.49
C TRP A 174 12.63 1.72 1.05
N ALA A 175 13.56 1.17 0.26
CA ALA A 175 13.28 0.77 -1.13
C ALA A 175 12.28 -0.39 -1.20
N ILE A 176 12.44 -1.39 -0.32
CA ILE A 176 11.51 -2.52 -0.21
C ILE A 176 10.12 -2.01 0.18
N PHE A 177 10.04 -1.08 1.14
CA PHE A 177 8.77 -0.47 1.53
C PHE A 177 8.12 0.28 0.36
N GLY A 178 8.90 1.00 -0.45
CA GLY A 178 8.41 1.68 -1.65
C GLY A 178 7.86 0.74 -2.71
N VAL A 179 8.54 -0.38 -2.99
CA VAL A 179 8.04 -1.43 -3.89
C VAL A 179 6.72 -2.00 -3.39
N ALA A 180 6.62 -2.28 -2.09
CA ALA A 180 5.40 -2.81 -1.52
C ALA A 180 4.23 -1.83 -1.57
N VAL A 181 4.47 -0.54 -1.34
CA VAL A 181 3.44 0.49 -1.54
C VAL A 181 2.97 0.53 -2.99
N LEU A 182 3.90 0.47 -3.95
CA LEU A 182 3.56 0.47 -5.37
C LEU A 182 2.70 -0.75 -5.73
N LEU A 183 3.10 -1.94 -5.28
CA LEU A 183 2.34 -3.17 -5.47
C LEU A 183 0.95 -3.07 -4.83
N GLN A 184 0.85 -2.56 -3.60
CA GLN A 184 -0.43 -2.42 -2.90
C GLN A 184 -1.35 -1.38 -3.54
N ILE A 185 -0.80 -0.32 -4.14
CA ILE A 185 -1.58 0.62 -4.98
C ILE A 185 -2.12 -0.11 -6.22
N GLY A 186 -1.29 -0.95 -6.87
CA GLY A 186 -1.72 -1.76 -8.02
C GLY A 186 -2.87 -2.69 -7.66
N HIS A 187 -2.75 -3.39 -6.53
CA HIS A 187 -3.80 -4.27 -5.99
C HIS A 187 -5.09 -3.49 -5.63
N MET A 188 -4.98 -2.32 -5.01
CA MET A 188 -6.13 -1.43 -4.81
C MET A 188 -6.77 -0.97 -6.13
N GLY A 189 -5.94 -0.75 -7.16
CA GLY A 189 -6.40 -0.43 -8.52
C GLY A 189 -7.26 -1.55 -9.10
N GLU A 190 -6.86 -2.81 -8.90
CA GLU A 190 -7.63 -3.99 -9.31
C GLU A 190 -9.03 -3.99 -8.69
N HIS A 191 -9.13 -3.82 -7.38
CA HIS A 191 -10.41 -3.77 -6.68
C HIS A 191 -11.23 -2.53 -7.05
N THR A 192 -10.58 -1.41 -7.37
CA THR A 192 -11.27 -0.22 -7.87
C THR A 192 -11.95 -0.50 -9.20
N VAL A 193 -11.27 -1.20 -10.12
CA VAL A 193 -11.86 -1.62 -11.38
C VAL A 193 -12.97 -2.64 -11.14
N GLN A 194 -12.79 -3.59 -10.24
CA GLN A 194 -13.84 -4.55 -9.88
C GLN A 194 -15.11 -3.89 -9.33
N VAL A 195 -14.98 -2.96 -8.38
CA VAL A 195 -16.11 -2.19 -7.85
C VAL A 195 -16.75 -1.31 -8.92
N THR A 196 -15.95 -0.74 -9.82
CA THR A 196 -16.47 0.02 -10.97
C THR A 196 -17.25 -0.88 -11.92
N GLN A 197 -16.78 -2.10 -12.19
CA GLN A 197 -17.53 -3.08 -12.98
C GLN A 197 -18.84 -3.46 -12.28
N LEU A 198 -18.85 -3.64 -10.96
CA LEU A 198 -20.09 -3.86 -10.21
C LEU A 198 -21.08 -2.71 -10.38
N LEU A 199 -20.62 -1.46 -10.34
CA LEU A 199 -21.45 -0.29 -10.64
C LEU A 199 -22.04 -0.34 -12.05
N LEU A 200 -21.20 -0.64 -13.05
CA LEU A 200 -21.60 -0.64 -14.47
C LEU A 200 -22.52 -1.82 -14.82
N TYR A 201 -22.37 -2.95 -14.14
CA TYR A 201 -23.12 -4.18 -14.41
C TYR A 201 -24.26 -4.42 -13.41
N ASN A 202 -24.70 -3.37 -12.70
CA ASN A 202 -25.82 -3.43 -11.74
C ASN A 202 -25.64 -4.55 -10.70
N GLY A 203 -24.44 -4.61 -10.12
CA GLY A 203 -24.08 -5.55 -9.07
C GLY A 203 -23.74 -6.96 -9.55
N GLN A 204 -23.73 -7.26 -10.85
CA GLN A 204 -23.43 -8.60 -11.35
C GLN A 204 -21.96 -8.99 -11.12
N LEU A 205 -21.71 -9.81 -10.10
CA LEU A 205 -20.37 -10.24 -9.71
C LEU A 205 -19.67 -11.06 -10.81
N ALA A 206 -20.43 -11.88 -11.55
CA ALA A 206 -19.91 -12.69 -12.65
C ALA A 206 -19.46 -11.89 -13.89
N GLN A 207 -19.64 -10.56 -13.87
CA GLN A 207 -19.10 -9.65 -14.89
C GLN A 207 -18.03 -8.72 -14.32
N SER A 208 -17.71 -8.87 -13.02
CA SER A 208 -16.90 -7.92 -12.25
C SER A 208 -15.66 -8.61 -11.68
N HIS A 209 -14.63 -8.74 -12.51
CA HIS A 209 -13.42 -9.51 -12.25
C HIS A 209 -12.13 -8.66 -12.18
N GLY A 210 -12.23 -7.33 -12.17
CA GLY A 210 -11.05 -6.45 -12.19
C GLY A 210 -10.35 -6.40 -13.55
N VAL A 211 -9.08 -5.95 -13.56
CA VAL A 211 -8.21 -5.86 -14.74
C VAL A 211 -7.57 -7.21 -15.06
N PHE A 212 -7.15 -7.96 -14.04
CA PHE A 212 -6.53 -9.27 -14.20
C PHE A 212 -7.55 -10.37 -14.47
N GLY A 213 -8.84 -10.12 -14.24
CA GLY A 213 -9.89 -11.08 -14.54
C GLY A 213 -9.90 -12.22 -13.50
N GLN A 214 -9.67 -13.46 -13.96
CA GLN A 214 -9.85 -14.68 -13.16
C GLN A 214 -8.83 -14.90 -12.03
N LEU A 215 -8.03 -13.88 -11.66
CA LEU A 215 -7.14 -13.95 -10.49
C LEU A 215 -7.86 -13.52 -9.20
N ASP A 216 -9.18 -13.35 -9.25
CA ASP A 216 -10.07 -12.92 -8.16
C ASP A 216 -10.47 -14.06 -7.19
N PHE A 217 -9.75 -15.17 -7.17
CA PHE A 217 -10.01 -16.28 -6.26
C PHE A 217 -9.31 -16.13 -4.90
N GLU A 218 -9.83 -16.81 -3.89
CA GLU A 218 -9.42 -16.63 -2.48
C GLU A 218 -7.92 -16.89 -2.26
N THR A 219 -7.31 -17.86 -2.93
CA THR A 219 -5.88 -18.15 -2.76
C THR A 219 -4.98 -16.97 -3.12
N ILE A 220 -5.32 -16.20 -4.16
CA ILE A 220 -4.51 -15.02 -4.55
C ILE A 220 -4.60 -13.94 -3.48
N HIS A 221 -5.82 -13.66 -2.99
CA HIS A 221 -6.03 -12.72 -1.91
C HIS A 221 -5.28 -13.14 -0.66
N PHE A 222 -5.42 -14.40 -0.24
CA PHE A 222 -4.70 -14.96 0.90
C PHE A 222 -3.18 -14.77 0.77
N ILE A 223 -2.57 -15.20 -0.35
CA ILE A 223 -1.12 -15.05 -0.54
C ILE A 223 -0.71 -13.58 -0.51
N TRP A 224 -1.48 -12.71 -1.15
CA TRP A 224 -1.17 -11.29 -1.26
C TRP A 224 -1.29 -10.57 0.09
N ASP A 225 -2.43 -10.70 0.77
CA ASP A 225 -2.69 -10.08 2.06
C ASP A 225 -1.74 -10.60 3.14
N SER A 226 -1.46 -11.91 3.19
CA SER A 226 -0.48 -12.47 4.11
C SER A 226 0.92 -11.90 3.86
N ALA A 227 1.32 -11.76 2.59
CA ALA A 227 2.63 -11.19 2.24
C ALA A 227 2.73 -9.72 2.65
N VAL A 228 1.68 -8.93 2.46
CA VAL A 228 1.63 -7.53 2.85
C VAL A 228 1.62 -7.38 4.37
N TRP A 229 0.83 -8.19 5.08
CA TRP A 229 0.80 -8.21 6.55
C TRP A 229 2.16 -8.58 7.15
N VAL A 230 2.78 -9.67 6.69
CA VAL A 230 4.13 -10.07 7.13
C VAL A 230 5.16 -8.99 6.81
N LEU A 231 5.09 -8.37 5.63
CA LEU A 231 5.98 -7.28 5.31
C LEU A 231 5.76 -6.07 6.22
N LEU A 232 4.52 -5.70 6.54
CA LEU A 232 4.21 -4.63 7.48
C LEU A 232 4.76 -4.93 8.87
N CYS A 233 4.71 -6.19 9.34
CA CYS A 233 5.42 -6.61 10.56
C CYS A 233 6.92 -6.27 10.48
N VAL A 234 7.60 -6.63 9.40
CA VAL A 234 9.05 -6.37 9.23
C VAL A 234 9.35 -4.87 9.12
N VAL A 235 8.57 -4.13 8.34
CA VAL A 235 8.69 -2.68 8.16
C VAL A 235 8.44 -1.96 9.50
N LEU A 236 7.48 -2.42 10.31
CA LEU A 236 7.20 -1.92 11.64
C LEU A 236 8.40 -2.05 12.58
N MET A 237 9.08 -3.20 12.55
CA MET A 237 10.31 -3.42 13.32
C MET A 237 11.45 -2.47 12.91
N ARG A 238 11.39 -1.88 11.70
CA ARG A 238 12.44 -1.00 11.17
C ARG A 238 12.13 0.49 11.28
N PHE A 239 10.89 0.87 10.99
CA PHE A 239 10.43 2.25 10.84
C PHE A 239 9.31 2.62 11.80
N GLY A 240 8.85 1.70 12.66
CA GLY A 240 7.76 1.95 13.59
C GLY A 240 8.05 3.10 14.57
N ARG A 241 9.32 3.45 14.85
CA ARG A 241 9.66 4.60 15.69
C ARG A 241 9.39 5.92 14.95
N GLY A 242 8.32 6.61 15.34
CA GLY A 242 7.96 7.93 14.82
C GLY A 242 7.05 7.94 13.60
N ASN A 243 6.76 6.77 13.01
CA ASN A 243 5.84 6.65 11.88
C ASN A 243 4.47 6.14 12.35
N ARG A 244 3.55 7.06 12.66
CA ARG A 244 2.22 6.72 13.22
C ARG A 244 1.33 6.02 12.20
N TRP A 245 1.38 6.45 10.94
CA TRP A 245 0.59 5.85 9.86
C TRP A 245 0.95 4.39 9.61
N LEU A 246 2.21 3.99 9.85
CA LEU A 246 2.62 2.60 9.74
C LEU A 246 1.93 1.71 10.77
N TRP A 247 1.64 2.21 11.98
CA TRP A 247 0.87 1.48 12.98
C TRP A 247 -0.60 1.33 12.58
N VAL A 248 -1.17 2.36 11.95
CA VAL A 248 -2.54 2.32 11.44
C VAL A 248 -2.64 1.30 10.30
N ALA A 249 -1.71 1.35 9.33
CA ALA A 249 -1.65 0.39 8.22
C ALA A 249 -1.48 -1.04 8.74
N PHE A 250 -0.58 -1.26 9.69
CA PHE A 250 -0.35 -2.55 10.33
C PHE A 250 -1.62 -3.08 11.00
N ALA A 251 -2.28 -2.27 11.85
CA ALA A 251 -3.50 -2.70 12.52
C ALA A 251 -4.65 -3.02 11.54
N ALA A 252 -4.79 -2.23 10.47
CA ALA A 252 -5.77 -2.49 9.42
C ALA A 252 -5.45 -3.79 8.65
N ALA A 253 -4.19 -4.03 8.32
CA ALA A 253 -3.75 -5.25 7.64
C ALA A 253 -3.95 -6.48 8.51
N SER A 254 -3.67 -6.39 9.82
CA SER A 254 -3.93 -7.48 10.77
C SER A 254 -5.42 -7.83 10.83
N LEU A 255 -6.31 -6.83 10.89
CA LEU A 255 -7.75 -7.08 10.87
C LEU A 255 -8.19 -7.75 9.56
N HIS A 256 -7.66 -7.30 8.43
CA HIS A 256 -7.94 -7.86 7.12
C HIS A 256 -7.46 -9.31 7.01
N GLU A 257 -6.26 -9.61 7.52
CA GLU A 257 -5.66 -10.94 7.48
C GLU A 257 -6.49 -11.99 8.24
N VAL A 258 -7.17 -11.60 9.34
CA VAL A 258 -8.07 -12.52 10.06
C VAL A 258 -9.19 -13.02 9.15
N GLU A 259 -9.75 -12.14 8.33
CA GLU A 259 -10.79 -12.47 7.35
C GLU A 259 -10.24 -13.47 6.32
N HIS A 260 -9.03 -13.23 5.79
CA HIS A 260 -8.43 -14.09 4.77
C HIS A 260 -7.96 -15.44 5.29
N LEU A 261 -7.44 -15.53 6.51
CA LEU A 261 -7.16 -16.83 7.14
C LEU A 261 -8.43 -17.67 7.29
N TYR A 262 -9.54 -17.03 7.66
CA TYR A 262 -10.83 -17.70 7.76
C TYR A 262 -11.33 -18.16 6.38
N LEU A 263 -11.44 -17.24 5.43
CA LEU A 263 -11.93 -17.50 4.08
C LEU A 263 -11.07 -18.55 3.36
N PHE A 264 -9.75 -18.47 3.46
CA PHE A 264 -8.86 -19.46 2.86
C PHE A 264 -9.03 -20.85 3.47
N TRP A 265 -9.23 -20.93 4.79
CA TRP A 265 -9.50 -22.21 5.44
C TRP A 265 -10.83 -22.81 4.94
N ILE A 266 -11.94 -22.06 4.94
CA ILE A 266 -13.21 -22.61 4.47
C ILE A 266 -13.19 -22.90 2.96
N TYR A 267 -12.49 -22.09 2.15
CA TYR A 267 -12.29 -22.34 0.73
C TYR A 267 -11.61 -23.69 0.45
N THR A 268 -10.66 -24.09 1.30
CA THR A 268 -9.87 -25.32 1.10
C THR A 268 -10.45 -26.52 1.85
N ALA A 269 -10.90 -26.33 3.09
CA ALA A 269 -11.31 -27.40 4.01
C ALA A 269 -12.83 -27.68 3.99
N ASP A 270 -13.65 -26.68 3.65
CA ASP A 270 -15.10 -26.85 3.50
C ASP A 270 -15.65 -26.09 2.27
N PRO A 271 -15.30 -26.52 1.04
CA PRO A 271 -15.73 -25.84 -0.18
C PRO A 271 -17.25 -25.79 -0.33
N TRP A 272 -17.96 -26.75 0.27
CA TRP A 272 -19.42 -26.74 0.28
C TRP A 272 -19.94 -25.56 1.09
N PHE A 273 -19.48 -25.38 2.34
CA PHE A 273 -19.87 -24.22 3.14
C PHE A 273 -19.46 -22.91 2.49
N TYR A 274 -18.24 -22.84 1.93
CA TYR A 274 -17.76 -21.68 1.18
C TYR A 274 -18.75 -21.28 0.05
N ALA A 275 -19.20 -22.25 -0.76
CA ALA A 275 -20.13 -22.01 -1.86
C ALA A 275 -21.59 -21.73 -1.42
N HIS A 276 -21.97 -22.08 -0.19
CA HIS A 276 -23.36 -21.95 0.32
C HIS A 276 -23.50 -20.89 1.42
N GLY A 277 -22.76 -19.79 1.30
CA GLY A 277 -22.89 -18.59 2.15
C GLY A 277 -21.65 -18.28 2.99
N GLY A 278 -20.71 -19.22 3.13
CA GLY A 278 -19.42 -18.98 3.79
C GLY A 278 -18.55 -17.94 3.09
N LEU A 279 -18.74 -17.75 1.77
CA LEU A 279 -18.04 -16.76 0.95
C LEU A 279 -18.07 -15.34 1.58
N GLU A 280 -19.16 -14.97 2.25
CA GLU A 280 -19.31 -13.63 2.87
C GLU A 280 -18.37 -13.41 4.06
N GLY A 281 -17.69 -14.46 4.53
CA GLY A 281 -16.62 -14.36 5.50
C GLY A 281 -17.13 -14.13 6.93
N ILE A 282 -16.35 -13.36 7.71
CA ILE A 282 -16.66 -13.01 9.08
C ILE A 282 -17.54 -11.77 9.11
N MET A 283 -17.07 -10.68 8.46
CA MET A 283 -17.72 -9.37 8.56
C MET A 283 -18.57 -9.00 7.34
N GLY A 284 -18.61 -9.80 6.28
CA GLY A 284 -19.49 -9.52 5.13
C GLY A 284 -20.98 -9.68 5.47
N ASN A 285 -21.84 -9.32 4.52
CA ASN A 285 -23.28 -9.37 4.70
C ASN A 285 -23.76 -10.83 4.83
N GLY A 286 -24.28 -11.20 6.00
CA GLY A 286 -24.61 -12.59 6.32
C GLY A 286 -23.42 -13.46 6.75
N GLY A 287 -22.24 -12.86 6.95
CA GLY A 287 -21.07 -13.52 7.52
C GLY A 287 -21.24 -13.90 9.00
N LEU A 288 -20.20 -14.49 9.61
CA LEU A 288 -20.25 -14.98 11.01
C LEU A 288 -20.67 -13.91 12.03
N ILE A 289 -20.15 -12.69 11.88
CA ILE A 289 -20.52 -11.50 12.65
C ILE A 289 -21.56 -10.69 11.88
N GLY A 290 -21.36 -10.55 10.57
CA GLY A 290 -22.23 -9.77 9.70
C GLY A 290 -21.90 -8.29 9.65
N SER A 291 -22.20 -7.66 8.53
CA SER A 291 -22.27 -6.19 8.37
C SER A 291 -23.24 -5.86 7.22
N PRO A 292 -23.54 -4.59 6.93
CA PRO A 292 -24.35 -4.26 5.75
C PRO A 292 -23.57 -4.39 4.43
N LEU A 293 -22.26 -4.63 4.47
CA LEU A 293 -21.39 -4.63 3.29
C LEU A 293 -21.34 -6.03 2.67
N ALA A 294 -21.75 -6.15 1.40
CA ALA A 294 -21.41 -7.33 0.60
C ALA A 294 -19.89 -7.51 0.52
N ARG A 295 -19.41 -8.75 0.43
CA ARG A 295 -17.97 -9.07 0.43
C ARG A 295 -17.11 -8.17 -0.49
N PRO A 296 -17.44 -7.89 -1.76
CA PRO A 296 -16.60 -7.04 -2.61
C PRO A 296 -16.43 -5.61 -2.06
N TYR A 297 -17.47 -5.05 -1.45
CA TYR A 297 -17.43 -3.71 -0.86
C TYR A 297 -16.66 -3.68 0.46
N LEU A 298 -16.83 -4.72 1.28
CA LEU A 298 -16.06 -4.88 2.50
C LEU A 298 -14.56 -5.03 2.19
N HIS A 299 -14.22 -5.89 1.23
CA HIS A 299 -12.84 -6.15 0.83
C HIS A 299 -12.19 -4.88 0.22
N PHE A 300 -12.93 -4.12 -0.59
CA PHE A 300 -12.48 -2.80 -1.06
C PHE A 300 -12.22 -1.84 0.11
N ALA A 301 -13.11 -1.81 1.11
CA ALA A 301 -12.94 -0.96 2.29
C ALA A 301 -11.71 -1.34 3.13
N TYR A 302 -11.49 -2.65 3.34
CA TYR A 302 -10.28 -3.14 4.02
C TYR A 302 -9.03 -2.70 3.27
N ASN A 303 -8.95 -2.96 1.97
CA ASN A 303 -7.82 -2.56 1.16
C ASN A 303 -7.56 -1.06 1.21
N PHE A 304 -8.61 -0.23 1.11
CA PHE A 304 -8.49 1.21 1.25
C PHE A 304 -7.91 1.63 2.62
N MET A 305 -8.40 1.01 3.71
CA MET A 305 -7.90 1.24 5.07
C MET A 305 -6.45 0.77 5.29
N VAL A 306 -5.94 -0.16 4.48
CA VAL A 306 -4.54 -0.57 4.49
C VAL A 306 -3.69 0.39 3.64
N VAL A 307 -4.09 0.60 2.38
CA VAL A 307 -3.31 1.32 1.36
C VAL A 307 -3.10 2.79 1.75
N VAL A 308 -4.15 3.50 2.16
CA VAL A 308 -4.06 4.94 2.41
C VAL A 308 -3.09 5.25 3.58
N PRO A 309 -3.19 4.58 4.74
CA PRO A 309 -2.18 4.71 5.79
C PRO A 309 -0.80 4.22 5.35
N MET A 310 -0.68 3.16 4.54
CA MET A 310 0.61 2.67 4.05
C MET A 310 1.33 3.70 3.16
N VAL A 311 0.59 4.38 2.27
CA VAL A 311 1.10 5.50 1.45
C VAL A 311 1.52 6.66 2.34
N CYS A 312 0.69 7.06 3.30
CA CYS A 312 1.03 8.14 4.25
C CYS A 312 2.30 7.81 5.04
N ALA A 313 2.42 6.56 5.51
CA ALA A 313 3.57 6.05 6.23
C ALA A 313 4.83 6.10 5.36
N PHE A 314 4.75 5.73 4.09
CA PHE A 314 5.87 5.78 3.17
C PHE A 314 6.30 7.22 2.85
N LEU A 315 5.35 8.14 2.65
CA LEU A 315 5.64 9.55 2.43
C LEU A 315 6.32 10.19 3.65
N ASP A 316 5.85 9.88 4.86
CA ASP A 316 6.48 10.36 6.10
C ASP A 316 7.87 9.75 6.29
N GLN A 317 8.03 8.45 5.99
CA GLN A 317 9.34 7.81 6.05
C GLN A 317 10.31 8.38 5.01
N THR A 318 9.82 8.74 3.82
CA THR A 318 10.62 9.36 2.75
C THR A 318 11.19 10.71 3.19
N ARG A 319 10.37 11.53 3.86
CA ARG A 319 10.83 12.80 4.45
C ARG A 319 11.93 12.56 5.49
N LEU A 320 11.73 11.62 6.41
CA LEU A 320 12.74 11.31 7.42
C LEU A 320 14.06 10.80 6.80
N VAL A 321 14.00 10.05 5.71
CA VAL A 321 15.20 9.59 4.99
C VAL A 321 15.91 10.76 4.32
N TYR A 322 15.16 11.68 3.73
CA TYR A 322 15.69 12.88 3.08
C TYR A 322 16.32 13.85 4.09
N ASP A 323 15.61 14.20 5.17
CA ASP A 323 16.08 15.15 6.18
C ASP A 323 17.36 14.66 6.88
N ARG A 324 17.43 13.37 7.21
CA ARG A 324 18.63 12.76 7.80
C ARG A 324 19.85 12.83 6.88
N ARG A 325 19.63 12.78 5.56
CA ARG A 325 20.72 12.94 4.58
C ARG A 325 21.15 14.38 4.47
N GLN A 326 20.21 15.32 4.39
CA GLN A 326 20.55 16.74 4.37
C GLN A 326 21.35 17.15 5.62
N ALA A 327 20.93 16.70 6.80
CA ALA A 327 21.63 16.97 8.05
C ALA A 327 23.02 16.31 8.15
N ALA A 328 23.27 15.26 7.35
CA ALA A 328 24.55 14.57 7.31
C ALA A 328 25.53 15.19 6.31
N LEU A 329 25.07 16.07 5.42
CA LEU A 329 25.97 16.87 4.60
C LEU A 329 26.77 17.76 5.54
N PRO A 330 28.11 17.68 5.52
CA PRO A 330 28.91 18.59 6.33
C PRO A 330 28.48 20.01 6.03
N THR A 331 28.40 20.84 7.07
CA THR A 331 28.27 22.31 6.98
C THR A 331 29.53 22.88 6.31
N ALA A 332 29.89 22.40 5.11
CA ALA A 332 31.11 22.68 4.38
C ALA A 332 31.17 24.13 3.88
N LEU A 333 30.13 24.91 4.18
CA LEU A 333 30.07 26.35 3.96
C LEU A 333 30.48 27.17 5.19
N GLU A 334 30.63 26.57 6.37
CA GLU A 334 31.42 27.15 7.46
C GLU A 334 32.90 26.79 7.27
N ARG A 335 33.45 27.06 6.08
CA ARG A 335 34.89 27.34 5.99
C ARG A 335 35.08 28.67 6.72
N PRO A 336 35.91 28.74 7.77
CA PRO A 336 36.31 30.02 8.31
C PRO A 336 36.87 30.86 7.16
N ALA A 337 36.28 32.03 6.90
CA ALA A 337 36.76 32.99 5.91
C ALA A 337 38.14 33.61 6.28
N THR A 338 38.91 32.95 7.13
CA THR A 338 40.15 33.45 7.75
C THR A 338 41.42 32.74 7.27
N ALA A 339 41.34 31.74 6.39
CA ALA A 339 42.52 31.26 5.69
C ALA A 339 42.85 32.25 4.56
N GLY A 340 43.75 33.19 4.89
CA GLY A 340 44.18 34.29 4.04
C GLY A 340 44.47 33.87 2.60
N SER A 341 44.16 34.80 1.69
CA SER A 341 44.56 34.76 0.30
C SER A 341 45.99 34.23 0.17
N PRO A 342 46.25 33.15 -0.59
CA PRO A 342 47.62 32.79 -0.91
C PRO A 342 48.30 34.01 -1.55
N PRO A 343 49.53 34.35 -1.18
CA PRO A 343 50.25 35.46 -1.78
C PRO A 343 50.27 35.25 -3.29
N ARG A 344 49.82 36.27 -4.03
CA ARG A 344 49.93 36.30 -5.49
C ARG A 344 51.40 36.08 -5.84
N THR A 345 51.73 34.89 -6.34
CA THR A 345 53.01 34.68 -7.01
C THR A 345 53.07 35.67 -8.17
N PRO A 346 54.13 36.49 -8.28
CA PRO A 346 54.27 37.40 -9.40
C PRO A 346 54.31 36.56 -10.68
N ILE A 347 53.54 37.01 -11.67
CA ILE A 347 53.61 36.50 -13.04
C ILE A 347 55.04 36.78 -13.52
N GLY A 348 55.91 35.79 -13.41
CA GLY A 348 57.22 35.79 -14.03
C GLY A 348 57.00 35.79 -15.53
N MET A 349 57.44 36.87 -16.18
CA MET A 349 57.55 36.96 -17.63
C MET A 349 58.38 35.78 -18.15
N ALA A 350 57.79 34.95 -19.00
CA ALA A 350 58.54 34.01 -19.80
C ALA A 350 59.37 34.79 -20.83
N PRO A 351 60.70 34.56 -20.93
CA PRO A 351 61.49 35.14 -22.00
C PRO A 351 61.23 34.41 -23.32
N SER A 352 61.08 35.21 -24.37
CA SER A 352 61.22 34.82 -25.76
C SER A 352 62.66 34.36 -26.08
N ALA A 353 62.83 33.19 -26.70
CA ALA A 353 63.97 32.84 -27.58
C ALA A 353 63.64 31.48 -28.26
N ILE A 354 63.43 31.39 -29.57
CA ILE A 354 64.39 31.40 -30.70
C ILE A 354 65.13 30.05 -30.90
N GLN A 355 64.95 29.49 -32.12
CA GLN A 355 65.78 28.52 -32.89
C GLN A 355 65.91 27.09 -32.32
N ARG A 356 65.73 26.03 -33.12
CA ARG A 356 66.10 25.78 -34.52
C ARG A 356 65.05 24.99 -35.30
#